data_AF-A0A8T5BKU9-F1
#
_entry.id   AF-A0A8T5BKU9-F1
#
_cell.length_a   1.000
_cell.length_b   1.000
_cell.length_c   1.000
_cell.angle_alpha   90.00
_cell.angle_beta   90.00
_cell.angle_gamma   90.00
#
_symmetry.space_group_name_H-M   'P 1'
#
loop_
_entity.id
_entity.type
_entity.pdbx_description
1 polymer ?
#
loop_
_entity_poly.entity_id
_entity_poly.type
_entity_poly.pdbx_seq_one_letter_code
_entity_poly.pdbx_strand_id
1 'polypeptide(L)'
;MNEDVKLINKKDFKDNLVKVMLIQALIFSIFLAIVYADRWIIEELFKPYDLLHYTRLFHWVFFDILSNVIYACLGLTYIIAKGFKSWRIGVAIFLEGVILLRLGMEDALYYMLFKEAIPSRLPWLNYNPILVASTFAVSKEGLTLSILISLLIIATIWIMVIRRYKI
;
A
#
# COMPACT_ATOMS: atom_id res chain seq x y z
N MET A 1 20.94 10.69 -36.65
CA MET A 1 20.27 9.97 -35.54
C MET A 1 18.79 9.83 -35.92
N ASN A 2 18.41 8.66 -36.44
CA ASN A 2 17.16 8.43 -37.19
C ASN A 2 15.89 8.70 -36.37
N GLU A 3 14.90 9.32 -37.00
CA GLU A 3 13.56 9.55 -36.44
C GLU A 3 12.86 8.23 -36.05
N ASP A 4 13.15 7.14 -36.75
CA ASP A 4 12.66 5.79 -36.42
C ASP A 4 13.13 5.32 -35.04
N VAL A 5 14.37 5.64 -34.66
CA VAL A 5 14.92 5.30 -33.32
C VAL A 5 14.23 6.13 -32.23
N LYS A 6 13.85 7.38 -32.51
CA LYS A 6 13.09 8.22 -31.58
C LYS A 6 11.64 7.74 -31.44
N LEU A 7 11.00 7.31 -32.53
CA LEU A 7 9.62 6.80 -32.54
C LEU A 7 9.48 5.48 -31.80
N ILE A 8 10.39 4.52 -32.02
CA ILE A 8 10.43 3.24 -31.30
C ILE A 8 10.62 3.48 -29.79
N ASN A 9 11.53 4.38 -29.41
CA ASN A 9 11.79 4.69 -28.01
C ASN A 9 10.60 5.36 -27.30
N LYS A 10 9.79 6.16 -28.02
CA LYS A 10 8.59 6.81 -27.48
C LYS A 10 7.43 5.83 -27.30
N LYS A 11 7.28 4.85 -28.19
CA LYS A 11 6.24 3.81 -28.09
C LYS A 11 6.53 2.85 -26.94
N ASP A 12 7.75 2.34 -26.85
CA ASP A 12 8.19 1.46 -25.75
C ASP A 12 8.02 2.12 -24.38
N PHE A 13 8.33 3.42 -24.28
CA PHE A 13 8.13 4.17 -23.04
C PHE A 13 6.65 4.25 -22.64
N LYS A 14 5.76 4.51 -23.61
CA LYS A 14 4.32 4.59 -23.37
C LYS A 14 3.74 3.24 -22.93
N ASP A 15 4.15 2.16 -23.59
CA ASP A 15 3.67 0.81 -23.25
C ASP A 15 4.14 0.39 -21.85
N ASN A 16 5.38 0.71 -21.47
CA ASN A 16 5.89 0.44 -20.13
C ASN A 16 5.18 1.28 -19.07
N LEU A 17 4.86 2.55 -19.36
CA LEU A 17 4.09 3.41 -18.47
C LEU A 17 2.68 2.84 -18.23
N VAL A 18 2.00 2.39 -19.29
CA VAL A 18 0.68 1.78 -19.17
C VAL A 18 0.73 0.53 -18.29
N LYS A 19 1.74 -0.34 -18.45
CA LYS A 19 1.90 -1.52 -17.58
C LYS A 19 2.10 -1.14 -16.12
N VAL A 20 2.93 -0.13 -15.84
CA VAL A 20 3.11 0.38 -14.48
C VAL A 20 1.79 0.89 -13.92
N MET A 21 1.04 1.69 -14.69
CA MET A 21 -0.27 2.19 -14.26
C MET A 21 -1.24 1.06 -13.97
N LEU A 22 -1.25 -0.01 -14.76
CA LEU A 22 -2.10 -1.18 -14.51
C LEU A 22 -1.69 -1.94 -13.23
N ILE A 23 -0.39 -2.10 -12.99
CA ILE A 23 0.11 -2.71 -11.75
C ILE A 23 -0.28 -1.85 -10.54
N GLN A 24 -0.08 -0.53 -10.63
CA GLN A 24 -0.43 0.42 -9.59
C GLN A 24 -1.95 0.42 -9.32
N ALA A 25 -2.77 0.42 -10.38
CA ALA A 25 -4.21 0.31 -10.26
C ALA A 25 -4.63 -0.99 -9.55
N LEU A 26 -3.96 -2.11 -9.86
CA LEU A 26 -4.25 -3.40 -9.21
C LEU A 26 -3.86 -3.39 -7.72
N ILE A 27 -2.65 -2.92 -7.39
CA ILE A 27 -2.18 -2.79 -6.01
C ILE A 27 -3.15 -1.91 -5.22
N PHE A 28 -3.48 -0.74 -5.76
CA PHE A 28 -4.36 0.21 -5.09
C PHE A 28 -5.80 -0.30 -4.96
N SER A 29 -6.29 -1.07 -5.94
CA SER A 29 -7.63 -1.69 -5.85
C SER A 29 -7.70 -2.73 -4.72
N ILE A 30 -6.66 -3.54 -4.58
CA ILE A 30 -6.55 -4.50 -3.47
C ILE A 30 -6.48 -3.75 -2.14
N PHE A 31 -5.68 -2.69 -2.08
CA PHE A 31 -5.58 -1.84 -0.89
C PHE A 31 -6.93 -1.27 -0.48
N LEU A 32 -7.67 -0.65 -1.42
CA LEU A 32 -9.01 -0.13 -1.16
C LEU A 32 -9.99 -1.21 -0.69
N ALA A 33 -9.93 -2.41 -1.26
CA ALA A 33 -10.76 -3.53 -0.83
C ALA A 33 -10.45 -3.95 0.61
N ILE A 34 -9.18 -3.94 1.02
CA ILE A 34 -8.76 -4.24 2.40
C ILE A 34 -9.30 -3.16 3.36
N VAL A 35 -9.11 -1.87 3.04
CA VAL A 35 -9.61 -0.75 3.88
C VAL A 35 -11.14 -0.80 4.02
N TYR A 36 -11.85 -1.11 2.92
CA TYR A 36 -13.30 -1.25 2.95
C TYR A 36 -13.74 -2.43 3.81
N ALA A 37 -13.10 -3.58 3.67
CA ALA A 37 -13.41 -4.78 4.45
C ALA A 37 -13.16 -4.56 5.94
N ASP A 38 -12.07 -3.89 6.32
CA ASP A 38 -11.79 -3.50 7.71
C ASP A 38 -12.94 -2.68 8.30
N ARG A 39 -13.30 -1.57 7.64
CA ARG A 39 -14.41 -0.71 8.08
C ARG A 39 -15.71 -1.50 8.21
N TRP A 40 -16.04 -2.32 7.22
CA TRP A 40 -17.27 -3.11 7.26
C TRP A 40 -17.28 -4.05 8.47
N ILE A 41 -16.17 -4.73 8.76
CA ILE A 41 -16.05 -5.59 9.96
C ILE A 41 -16.21 -4.75 11.23
N ILE A 42 -15.59 -3.58 11.33
CA ILE A 42 -15.70 -2.74 12.52
C ILE A 42 -17.13 -2.21 12.72
N GLU A 43 -17.76 -1.65 11.67
CA GLU A 43 -19.06 -0.98 11.77
C GLU A 43 -20.23 -1.95 11.82
N GLU A 44 -20.22 -3.00 10.99
CA GLU A 44 -21.37 -3.89 10.81
C GLU A 44 -21.28 -5.16 11.67
N LEU A 45 -20.07 -5.54 12.12
CA LEU A 45 -19.87 -6.71 12.95
C LEU A 45 -19.39 -6.37 14.37
N PHE A 46 -18.41 -5.49 14.55
CA PHE A 46 -17.84 -5.32 15.90
C PHE A 46 -18.65 -4.37 16.77
N LYS A 47 -19.07 -3.22 16.24
CA LYS A 47 -19.92 -2.27 16.99
C LYS A 47 -21.27 -2.84 17.40
N PRO A 48 -22.05 -3.51 16.52
CA PRO A 48 -23.41 -3.93 16.87
C PRO A 48 -23.44 -5.09 17.87
N TYR A 49 -22.37 -5.88 17.92
CA TYR A 49 -22.26 -7.08 18.76
C TYR A 49 -21.31 -6.91 19.96
N ASP A 50 -20.86 -5.68 20.26
CA ASP A 50 -19.94 -5.36 21.36
C ASP A 50 -18.60 -6.13 21.32
N LEU A 51 -18.07 -6.35 20.11
CA LEU A 51 -16.83 -7.09 19.86
C LEU A 51 -15.61 -6.18 19.67
N LEU A 52 -15.72 -4.88 19.95
CA LEU A 52 -14.62 -3.91 19.78
C LEU A 52 -13.36 -4.27 20.56
N HIS A 53 -13.47 -5.06 21.63
CA HIS A 53 -12.32 -5.56 22.39
C HIS A 53 -11.47 -6.57 21.59
N TYR A 54 -12.00 -7.20 20.53
CA TYR A 54 -11.25 -8.07 19.62
C TYR A 54 -10.52 -7.33 18.49
N THR A 55 -10.74 -6.02 18.32
CA THR A 55 -10.13 -5.19 17.26
C THR A 55 -8.63 -5.40 17.15
N ARG A 56 -7.92 -5.52 18.27
CA ARG A 56 -6.47 -5.74 18.25
C ARG A 56 -6.07 -7.08 17.61
N LEU A 57 -6.75 -8.15 18.00
CA LEU A 57 -6.48 -9.48 17.44
C LEU A 57 -6.84 -9.50 15.96
N PHE A 58 -7.99 -8.91 15.60
CA PHE A 58 -8.44 -8.77 14.24
C PHE A 58 -7.43 -8.01 13.37
N HIS A 59 -7.00 -6.81 13.77
CA HIS A 59 -6.02 -6.05 13.00
C HIS A 59 -4.68 -6.79 12.83
N TRP A 60 -4.22 -7.50 13.86
CA TRP A 60 -3.01 -8.32 13.72
C TRP A 60 -3.20 -9.44 12.67
N VAL A 61 -4.27 -10.23 12.76
CA VAL A 61 -4.51 -11.30 11.77
C VAL A 61 -4.76 -10.72 10.38
N PHE A 62 -5.56 -9.67 10.28
CA PHE A 62 -6.04 -9.13 9.02
C PHE A 62 -4.97 -8.32 8.29
N PHE A 63 -4.32 -7.36 8.96
CA PHE A 63 -3.29 -6.52 8.36
C PHE A 63 -1.91 -7.16 8.40
N ASP A 64 -1.47 -7.71 9.54
CA ASP A 64 -0.09 -8.21 9.65
C ASP A 64 0.11 -9.58 8.99
N ILE A 65 -0.92 -10.42 8.91
CA ILE A 65 -0.82 -11.75 8.30
C ILE A 65 -1.49 -11.78 6.93
N LEU A 66 -2.82 -11.68 6.89
CA LEU A 66 -3.59 -11.98 5.68
C LEU A 66 -3.27 -11.01 4.54
N SER A 67 -3.25 -9.71 4.83
CA SER A 67 -2.98 -8.69 3.81
C SER A 67 -1.56 -8.78 3.25
N ASN A 68 -0.57 -9.09 4.08
CA ASN A 68 0.80 -9.33 3.62
C ASN A 68 0.89 -10.59 2.73
N VAL A 69 0.15 -11.65 3.04
CA VAL A 69 0.07 -12.85 2.19
C VAL A 69 -0.53 -12.51 0.82
N ILE A 70 -1.58 -11.69 0.77
CA ILE A 70 -2.19 -11.25 -0.51
C ILE A 70 -1.14 -10.57 -1.40
N TYR A 71 -0.39 -9.62 -0.86
CA TYR A 71 0.65 -8.92 -1.63
C TYR A 71 1.84 -9.80 -1.98
N ALA A 72 2.22 -10.75 -1.11
CA ALA A 72 3.26 -11.72 -1.41
C ALA A 72 2.83 -12.65 -2.57
N CYS A 73 1.58 -13.12 -2.57
CA CYS A 73 1.00 -13.90 -3.65
C CYS A 73 0.92 -13.10 -4.95
N LEU A 74 0.55 -11.82 -4.89
CA LEU A 74 0.51 -10.95 -6.06
C LEU A 74 1.91 -10.77 -6.67
N GLY A 75 2.90 -10.48 -5.83
CA GLY A 75 4.30 -10.38 -6.23
C GLY A 75 4.80 -11.68 -6.85
N LEU A 76 4.56 -12.83 -6.20
CA LEU A 76 4.96 -14.14 -6.69
C LEU A 76 4.28 -14.50 -8.03
N THR A 77 2.99 -14.20 -8.17
CA THR A 77 2.24 -14.42 -9.42
C THR A 77 2.86 -13.64 -10.57
N TYR A 78 3.28 -12.40 -10.33
CA TYR A 78 4.00 -11.60 -11.32
C TYR A 78 5.33 -12.26 -11.73
N ILE A 79 6.10 -12.77 -10.76
CA ILE A 79 7.38 -13.46 -11.01
C ILE A 79 7.18 -14.73 -11.83
N ILE A 80 6.17 -15.53 -11.50
CA ILE A 80 5.86 -16.75 -12.23
C ILE A 80 5.44 -16.42 -13.67
N ALA A 81 4.57 -15.42 -13.85
CA ALA A 81 4.05 -15.03 -15.16
C ALA A 81 5.10 -14.39 -16.09
N LYS A 82 6.07 -13.65 -15.54
CA LYS A 82 7.11 -12.94 -16.31
C LYS A 82 8.49 -13.60 -16.26
N GLY A 83 8.65 -14.64 -15.45
CA GLY A 83 9.91 -15.32 -15.20
C GLY A 83 10.79 -14.63 -14.16
N PHE A 84 11.76 -15.39 -13.63
CA PHE A 84 12.61 -14.96 -12.52
C PHE A 84 13.46 -13.72 -12.81
N LYS A 85 13.69 -13.37 -14.09
CA LYS A 85 14.39 -12.11 -14.47
C LYS A 85 13.68 -10.86 -13.93
N SER A 86 12.37 -10.95 -13.71
CA SER A 86 11.51 -9.85 -13.22
C SER A 86 11.25 -9.89 -11.71
N TRP A 87 12.03 -10.67 -10.94
CA TRP A 87 11.82 -10.86 -9.50
C TRP A 87 11.75 -9.54 -8.70
N ARG A 88 12.51 -8.52 -9.12
CA ARG A 88 12.54 -7.22 -8.43
C ARG A 88 11.23 -6.45 -8.55
N ILE A 89 10.49 -6.62 -9.65
CA ILE A 89 9.16 -6.03 -9.79
C ILE A 89 8.19 -6.75 -8.84
N GLY A 90 8.25 -8.09 -8.77
CA GLY A 90 7.45 -8.85 -7.80
C GLY A 90 7.73 -8.46 -6.35
N VAL A 91 9.00 -8.25 -6.00
CA VAL A 91 9.38 -7.74 -4.67
C VAL A 91 8.92 -6.30 -4.46
N ALA A 92 9.00 -5.43 -5.46
CA ALA A 92 8.49 -4.06 -5.36
C ALA A 92 6.97 -4.03 -5.11
N ILE A 93 6.21 -4.88 -5.80
CA ILE A 93 4.77 -5.06 -5.57
C ILE A 93 4.49 -5.47 -4.12
N PHE A 94 5.23 -6.46 -3.60
CA PHE A 94 5.08 -6.91 -2.22
C PHE A 94 5.39 -5.80 -1.21
N LEU A 95 6.55 -5.13 -1.37
CA LEU A 95 7.00 -4.09 -0.46
C LEU A 95 6.07 -2.88 -0.45
N GLU A 96 5.54 -2.50 -1.62
CA GLU A 96 4.55 -1.44 -1.71
C GLU A 96 3.30 -1.78 -0.90
N GLY A 97 2.77 -3.00 -1.06
CA GLY A 97 1.65 -3.47 -0.25
C GLY A 97 1.91 -3.37 1.25
N VAL A 98 3.09 -3.82 1.70
CA VAL A 98 3.51 -3.70 3.12
C VAL A 98 3.54 -2.24 3.58
N ILE A 99 4.08 -1.34 2.75
CA ILE A 99 4.16 0.10 3.05
C ILE A 99 2.76 0.71 3.18
N LEU A 100 1.86 0.43 2.23
CA LEU A 100 0.48 0.94 2.22
C LEU A 100 -0.26 0.53 3.50
N LEU A 101 -0.09 -0.71 3.95
CA LEU A 101 -0.79 -1.25 5.12
C LEU A 101 -0.18 -0.77 6.45
N ARG A 102 1.15 -0.57 6.53
CA ARG A 102 1.83 -0.38 7.82
C ARG A 102 2.16 1.06 8.17
N LEU A 103 2.13 1.97 7.20
CA LEU A 103 2.54 3.36 7.41
C LEU A 103 1.36 4.36 7.42
N GLY A 104 0.16 3.89 7.76
CA GLY A 104 -0.99 4.76 8.06
C GLY A 104 -1.74 5.29 6.84
N MET A 105 -1.46 4.80 5.64
CA MET A 105 -2.30 5.17 4.49
C MET A 105 -3.74 4.68 4.64
N GLU A 106 -3.93 3.55 5.33
CA GLU A 106 -5.24 2.97 5.61
C GLU A 106 -6.08 3.89 6.49
N ASP A 107 -5.53 4.34 7.63
CA ASP A 107 -6.15 5.36 8.49
C ASP A 107 -6.54 6.62 7.70
N ALA A 108 -5.65 7.16 6.86
CA ALA A 108 -5.98 8.37 6.10
C ALA A 108 -7.08 8.15 5.06
N LEU A 109 -7.09 7.00 4.39
CA LEU A 109 -8.15 6.64 3.44
C LEU A 109 -9.47 6.41 4.15
N TYR A 110 -9.47 5.82 5.33
CA TYR A 110 -10.66 5.67 6.16
C TYR A 110 -11.35 7.04 6.35
N TYR A 111 -10.64 8.01 6.91
CA TYR A 111 -11.22 9.33 7.14
C TYR A 111 -11.60 10.06 5.83
N MET A 112 -10.81 9.90 4.77
CA MET A 112 -11.09 10.53 3.47
C MET A 112 -12.34 9.95 2.79
N LEU A 113 -12.48 8.62 2.75
CA LEU A 113 -13.60 7.94 2.10
C LEU A 113 -14.94 8.26 2.77
N PHE A 114 -14.93 8.40 4.10
CA PHE A 114 -16.13 8.71 4.88
C PHE A 114 -16.32 10.21 5.16
N LYS A 115 -15.45 11.07 4.60
CA LYS A 115 -15.50 12.54 4.76
C LYS A 115 -15.48 12.99 6.23
N GLU A 116 -14.77 12.23 7.06
CA GLU A 116 -14.59 12.51 8.47
C GLU A 116 -13.27 13.23 8.71
N ALA A 117 -13.18 14.03 9.78
CA ALA A 117 -11.94 14.69 10.15
C ALA A 117 -11.02 13.71 10.88
N ILE A 118 -9.77 13.59 10.41
CA ILE A 118 -8.73 12.86 11.15
C ILE A 118 -8.58 13.51 12.54
N PRO A 119 -8.74 12.76 13.64
CA PRO A 119 -8.62 13.31 14.98
C PRO A 119 -7.18 13.74 15.26
N SER A 120 -7.01 14.67 16.20
CA SER A 120 -5.69 15.18 16.58
C SER A 120 -4.77 14.11 17.17
N ARG A 121 -5.36 13.06 17.74
CA ARG A 121 -4.65 11.89 18.26
C ARG A 121 -5.31 10.61 17.74
N LEU A 122 -4.48 9.61 17.47
CA LEU A 122 -4.85 8.31 16.95
C LEU A 122 -4.52 7.26 18.02
N PRO A 123 -5.34 7.15 19.10
CA PRO A 123 -5.00 6.36 20.27
C PRO A 123 -4.83 4.86 19.99
N TRP A 124 -5.41 4.34 18.91
CA TRP A 124 -5.20 2.95 18.47
C TRP A 124 -3.78 2.70 17.94
N LEU A 125 -3.05 3.73 17.52
CA LEU A 125 -1.65 3.63 17.09
C LEU A 125 -0.64 3.55 18.25
N ASN A 126 -1.05 3.83 19.50
CA ASN A 126 -0.18 3.76 20.68
C ASN A 126 0.47 2.38 20.91
N TYR A 127 -0.07 1.33 20.31
CA TYR A 127 0.39 -0.04 20.47
C TYR A 127 1.09 -0.60 19.23
N ASN A 128 1.35 0.24 18.22
CA ASN A 128 2.11 -0.19 17.04
C ASN A 128 3.59 -0.38 17.43
N PRO A 129 4.15 -1.61 17.35
CA PRO A 129 5.52 -1.91 17.74
C PRO A 129 6.59 -1.14 16.93
N ILE A 130 6.22 -0.55 15.80
CA ILE A 130 7.09 0.26 14.95
C ILE A 130 7.10 1.74 15.39
N LEU A 131 6.02 2.21 16.03
CA LEU A 131 5.83 3.61 16.45
C LEU A 131 6.13 3.85 17.94
N VAL A 132 6.60 2.82 18.65
CA VAL A 132 6.83 2.82 20.10
C VAL A 132 7.79 3.94 20.48
N ALA A 133 7.34 4.80 21.40
CA ALA A 133 8.05 5.91 22.05
C ALA A 133 7.90 7.34 21.48
N SER A 134 7.07 7.59 20.45
CA SER A 134 6.85 8.96 19.97
C SER A 134 5.40 9.42 20.06
N THR A 135 5.13 10.43 20.91
CA THR A 135 3.84 11.13 20.96
C THR A 135 3.50 11.82 19.63
N PHE A 136 4.52 12.15 18.84
CA PHE A 136 4.37 12.69 17.49
C PHE A 136 3.88 11.62 16.50
N ALA A 137 4.32 10.36 16.64
CA ALA A 137 3.92 9.28 15.73
C ALA A 137 2.43 8.90 15.82
N VAL A 138 1.78 9.23 16.94
CA VAL A 138 0.35 8.98 17.18
C VAL A 138 -0.52 10.22 16.99
N SER A 139 0.03 11.29 16.39
CA SER A 139 -0.69 12.51 16.06
C SER A 139 -1.09 12.57 14.57
N LYS A 140 -2.00 13.47 14.23
CA LYS A 140 -2.36 13.76 12.84
C LYS A 140 -1.16 14.20 12.01
N GLU A 141 -0.25 14.98 12.60
CA GLU A 141 0.99 15.44 11.96
C GLU A 141 1.93 14.26 11.70
N GLY A 142 2.06 13.34 12.66
CA GLY A 142 2.82 12.11 12.49
C GLY A 142 2.27 11.22 11.38
N LEU A 143 0.95 11.04 11.33
CA LEU A 143 0.28 10.33 10.24
C LEU A 143 0.57 10.97 8.88
N THR A 144 0.45 12.29 8.79
CA THR A 144 0.72 13.05 7.55
C THR A 144 2.17 12.86 7.09
N LEU A 145 3.13 12.93 8.01
CA LEU A 145 4.54 12.70 7.71
C LEU A 145 4.80 11.25 7.27
N SER A 146 4.18 10.28 7.95
CA SER A 146 4.28 8.85 7.62
C SER A 146 3.82 8.58 6.18
N ILE A 147 2.71 9.18 5.78
CA ILE A 147 2.16 9.07 4.41
C ILE A 147 3.13 9.70 3.40
N LEU A 148 3.65 10.90 3.69
CA LEU A 148 4.60 11.57 2.80
C LEU A 148 5.86 10.71 2.58
N ILE A 149 6.43 10.18 3.66
CA ILE A 149 7.60 9.29 3.61
C ILE A 149 7.27 8.04 2.79
N SER A 150 6.09 7.44 3.01
CA SER A 150 5.64 6.25 2.28
C SER A 150 5.54 6.49 0.79
N LEU A 151 4.93 7.61 0.37
CA LEU A 151 4.83 8.01 -1.03
C LEU A 151 6.20 8.22 -1.66
N LEU A 152 7.14 8.85 -0.94
CA LEU A 152 8.50 9.04 -1.41
C LEU A 152 9.26 7.71 -1.58
N ILE A 153 9.09 6.77 -0.65
CA ILE A 153 9.70 5.44 -0.74
C ILE A 153 9.13 4.68 -1.93
N ILE A 154 7.80 4.62 -2.07
CA ILE A 154 7.13 3.95 -3.21
C ILE A 154 7.60 4.56 -4.53
N ALA A 155 7.56 5.89 -4.65
CA ALA A 155 8.01 6.59 -5.85
C ALA A 155 9.47 6.26 -6.19
N THR A 156 10.36 6.26 -5.19
CA THR A 156 11.78 5.94 -5.38
C THR A 156 11.98 4.50 -5.85
N ILE A 157 11.31 3.53 -5.21
CA ILE A 157 11.37 2.11 -5.60
C ILE A 157 10.93 1.95 -7.06
N TRP A 158 9.78 2.52 -7.43
CA TRP A 158 9.26 2.38 -8.78
C TRP A 158 10.11 3.09 -9.83
N ILE A 159 10.63 4.29 -9.54
CA ILE A 159 11.57 4.96 -10.44
C ILE A 159 12.81 4.09 -10.69
N MET A 160 13.39 3.49 -9.65
CA MET A 160 14.55 2.61 -9.77
C MET A 160 14.23 1.35 -10.58
N VAL A 161 13.06 0.75 -10.33
CA VAL A 161 12.61 -0.46 -11.04
C VAL A 161 12.35 -0.16 -12.52
N ILE A 162 11.63 0.91 -12.85
CA ILE A 162 11.32 1.31 -14.23
C ILE A 162 12.58 1.66 -15.02
N ARG A 163 13.53 2.38 -14.40
CA ARG A 163 14.78 2.76 -15.08
C ARG A 163 15.66 1.56 -15.41
N ARG A 164 15.63 0.52 -14.57
CA ARG A 164 16.53 -0.63 -14.68
C ARG A 164 15.90 -1.83 -15.39
N TYR A 165 14.59 -1.97 -15.31
CA TYR A 165 13.82 -3.06 -15.92
C TYR A 165 12.82 -2.45 -16.87
N LYS A 166 12.96 -2.70 -18.18
CA LYS A 166 11.91 -2.42 -19.16
C LYS A 166 10.71 -3.32 -18.81
N ILE A 167 9.74 -2.77 -18.08
CA ILE A 167 8.52 -3.45 -17.61
C ILE A 167 7.65 -3.84 -18.80
#